data_AF-A0A538ELN3-F1
#
_entry.id   AF-A0A538ELN3-F1
#
_cell.length_a   1.000
_cell.length_b   1.000
_cell.length_c   1.000
_cell.angle_alpha   90.00
_cell.angle_beta   90.00
_cell.angle_gamma   90.00
#
_symmetry.space_group_name_H-M   'P 1'
#
loop_
_entity.id
_entity.type
_entity.pdbx_description
1 polymer ?
#
loop_
_entity_poly.entity_id
_entity_poly.type
_entity_poly.pdbx_seq_one_letter_code
_entity_poly.pdbx_strand_id
1 'polypeptide(L)'
;MSTKELKDLLERIEDTREIVLGPAGGPQRSTGAVAELRAVWDAARTDARAAYEAWRARPGAEAFAVYRAAADRADAAEAALAAAAGAVVA
;
A
#
# COMPACT_ATOMS: atom_id res chain seq x y z
N MET A 1 3.54 -23.99 -28.16
CA MET A 1 2.23 -23.44 -27.76
C MET A 1 2.12 -22.06 -28.36
N SER A 2 1.16 -21.85 -29.26
CA SER A 2 0.96 -20.60 -29.97
C SER A 2 0.12 -19.62 -29.14
N THR A 3 0.38 -18.32 -29.29
CA THR A 3 -0.42 -17.24 -28.67
C THR A 3 -1.91 -17.32 -29.05
N LYS A 4 -2.22 -17.88 -30.22
CA LYS A 4 -3.60 -18.12 -30.66
C LYS A 4 -4.29 -19.21 -29.82
N GLU A 5 -3.57 -20.30 -29.53
CA GLU A 5 -4.09 -21.40 -28.71
C GLU A 5 -4.28 -20.95 -27.25
N LEU A 6 -3.38 -20.10 -26.75
CA LEU A 6 -3.50 -19.51 -25.42
C LEU A 6 -4.72 -18.59 -25.31
N LYS A 7 -4.97 -17.75 -26.32
CA LYS A 7 -6.13 -16.84 -26.36
C LYS A 7 -7.46 -17.61 -26.39
N ASP A 8 -7.57 -18.63 -27.24
CA ASP A 8 -8.79 -19.44 -27.36
C ASP A 8 -9.12 -20.22 -26.07
N LEU A 9 -8.09 -20.59 -25.29
CA LEU A 9 -8.26 -21.20 -23.97
C LEU A 9 -8.73 -20.18 -22.93
N LEU A 10 -8.19 -18.96 -22.94
CA LEU A 10 -8.55 -17.90 -22.00
C LEU A 10 -9.97 -17.36 -22.23
N GLU A 11 -10.42 -17.25 -23.49
CA GLU A 11 -11.78 -16.79 -23.81
C GLU A 11 -12.89 -17.75 -23.33
N ARG A 12 -12.55 -19.00 -23.01
CA ARG A 12 -13.49 -20.01 -22.49
C ARG A 12 -13.60 -20.04 -20.97
N ILE A 13 -12.74 -19.32 -20.26
CA ILE A 13 -12.78 -19.24 -18.80
C ILE A 13 -13.69 -18.08 -18.42
N GLU A 14 -14.77 -18.38 -17.70
CA GLU A 14 -15.69 -17.37 -17.17
C GLU A 14 -14.95 -16.52 -16.12
N ASP A 15 -14.92 -15.19 -16.29
CA ASP A 15 -14.28 -14.27 -15.35
C ASP A 15 -15.13 -14.20 -14.07
N THR A 16 -14.71 -14.94 -13.05
CA THR A 16 -15.38 -14.99 -11.75
C THR A 16 -15.20 -13.70 -10.94
N ARG A 17 -14.41 -12.73 -11.43
CA ARG A 17 -14.02 -11.49 -10.72
C ARG A 17 -13.36 -11.75 -9.37
N GLU A 18 -12.84 -12.96 -9.16
CA GLU A 18 -12.17 -13.33 -7.93
C GLU A 18 -10.71 -12.88 -7.98
N ILE A 19 -10.30 -12.09 -6.98
CA ILE A 19 -8.89 -11.76 -6.80
C ILE A 19 -8.24 -12.97 -6.12
N VAL A 20 -7.59 -13.81 -6.93
CA VAL A 20 -6.75 -14.91 -6.42
C VAL A 20 -5.49 -14.30 -5.80
N LEU A 21 -5.54 -14.08 -4.49
CA LEU A 21 -4.33 -13.88 -3.70
C LEU A 21 -3.59 -15.23 -3.70
N GLY A 22 -2.33 -15.23 -4.15
CA GLY A 22 -1.50 -16.45 -4.18
C GLY A 22 -1.49 -17.19 -2.83
N PRO A 23 -1.04 -18.47 -2.80
CA PRO A 23 -0.98 -19.24 -1.56
C PRO A 23 -0.31 -18.40 -0.49
N ALA A 24 -0.74 -18.57 0.76
CA ALA A 24 -0.33 -17.78 1.92
C ALA A 24 1.19 -17.80 2.26
N GLY A 25 2.08 -17.90 1.28
CA GLY A 25 3.28 -17.08 1.19
C GLY A 25 2.91 -15.59 1.06
N GLY A 26 2.15 -15.08 2.03
CA GLY A 26 2.14 -13.64 2.28
C GLY A 26 3.59 -13.17 2.41
N PRO A 27 3.90 -11.89 2.10
CA PRO A 27 5.26 -11.39 2.22
C PRO A 27 5.79 -11.86 3.57
N GLN A 28 6.92 -12.58 3.56
CA GLN A 28 7.59 -13.05 4.78
C GLN A 28 7.42 -11.94 5.79
N ARG A 29 6.64 -12.18 6.87
CA ARG A 29 6.32 -11.13 7.85
C ARG A 29 7.64 -10.44 8.09
N SER A 30 7.76 -9.18 7.70
CA SER A 30 9.03 -8.50 7.76
C SER A 30 9.48 -8.66 9.21
N THR A 31 10.57 -9.37 9.46
CA THR A 31 11.07 -9.58 10.81
C THR A 31 12.12 -8.51 11.08
N GLY A 32 12.14 -7.97 12.30
CA GLY A 32 13.04 -6.88 12.67
C GLY A 32 12.63 -5.53 12.09
N ALA A 33 13.61 -4.68 11.77
CA ALA A 33 13.41 -3.26 11.46
C ALA A 33 12.37 -2.96 10.35
N VAL A 34 12.22 -3.84 9.36
CA VAL A 34 11.24 -3.65 8.26
C VAL A 34 9.79 -3.82 8.76
N ALA A 35 9.53 -4.63 9.80
CA ALA A 35 8.20 -4.72 10.41
C ALA A 35 7.85 -3.45 11.16
N GLU A 36 8.81 -2.92 11.92
CA GLU A 36 8.64 -1.71 12.71
C GLU A 36 8.39 -0.51 11.79
N LEU A 37 9.19 -0.37 10.72
CA LEU A 37 8.99 0.67 9.71
C LEU A 37 7.65 0.52 8.98
N ARG A 38 7.21 -0.71 8.71
CA ARG A 38 5.87 -0.97 8.15
C ARG A 38 4.76 -0.50 9.10
N ALA A 39 4.88 -0.81 10.39
CA ALA A 39 3.90 -0.40 11.40
C ALA A 39 3.86 1.13 11.55
N VAL A 40 5.02 1.79 11.51
CA VAL A 40 5.12 3.26 11.55
C VAL A 40 4.47 3.88 10.31
N TRP A 41 4.73 3.33 9.12
CA TRP A 41 4.10 3.79 7.88
C TRP A 41 2.57 3.61 7.91
N ASP A 42 2.09 2.47 8.41
CA ASP A 42 0.65 2.19 8.50
C ASP A 42 -0.07 3.12 9.48
N ALA A 43 0.55 3.40 10.64
CA ALA A 43 0.06 4.38 11.61
C ALA A 43 0.02 5.79 11.01
N ALA A 44 1.11 6.24 10.35
CA ALA A 44 1.16 7.55 9.72
C ALA A 44 0.13 7.70 8.59
N ARG A 45 -0.08 6.65 7.80
CA ARG A 45 -1.10 6.61 6.75
C ARG A 45 -2.52 6.67 7.32
N THR A 46 -2.76 6.00 8.45
CA THR A 46 -4.05 6.06 9.17
C THR A 46 -4.33 7.46 9.70
N ASP A 47 -3.33 8.11 10.30
CA ASP A 47 -3.41 9.51 10.74
C ASP A 47 -3.73 10.46 9.59
N ALA A 48 -3.03 10.32 8.45
CA ALA A 48 -3.26 11.14 7.26
C ALA A 48 -4.68 10.98 6.73
N ARG A 49 -5.21 9.75 6.72
CA ARG A 49 -6.59 9.47 6.33
C ARG A 49 -7.58 10.12 7.29
N ALA A 50 -7.38 9.98 8.61
CA ALA A 50 -8.26 10.59 9.61
C ALA A 50 -8.28 12.13 9.48
N ALA A 51 -7.12 12.75 9.26
CA ALA A 51 -7.00 14.19 9.03
C ALA A 51 -7.68 14.64 7.73
N TYR A 52 -7.57 13.84 6.67
CA TYR A 52 -8.26 14.09 5.40
C TYR A 52 -9.79 14.04 5.56
N GLU A 53 -10.32 13.02 6.25
CA GLU A 53 -11.75 12.92 6.52
C GLU A 53 -12.25 14.10 7.38
N ALA A 54 -11.46 14.54 8.36
CA ALA A 54 -11.78 15.72 9.16
C ALA A 54 -11.83 17.00 8.30
N TRP A 55 -10.87 17.19 7.40
CA TRP A 55 -10.87 18.30 6.44
C TRP A 55 -12.04 18.21 5.45
N ARG A 56 -12.37 17.01 4.95
CA ARG A 56 -13.53 16.77 4.08
C ARG A 56 -14.85 17.13 4.76
N ALA A 57 -14.99 16.78 6.04
CA ALA A 57 -16.18 17.10 6.82
C ALA A 57 -16.30 18.60 7.14
N ARG A 58 -15.17 19.27 7.40
CA ARG A 58 -15.11 20.72 7.65
C ARG A 58 -13.91 21.34 6.93
N PRO A 59 -14.09 21.74 5.66
CA PRO A 59 -13.01 22.32 4.88
C PRO A 59 -12.50 23.63 5.50
N GLY A 60 -11.18 23.73 5.66
CA GLY A 60 -10.52 24.91 6.22
C GLY A 60 -9.00 24.83 6.03
N ALA A 61 -8.34 25.99 5.98
CA ALA A 61 -6.90 26.07 5.74
C ALA A 61 -6.08 25.38 6.84
N GLU A 62 -6.51 25.50 8.10
CA GLU A 62 -5.87 24.84 9.23
C GLU A 62 -6.01 23.31 9.17
N ALA A 63 -7.22 22.81 8.91
CA ALA A 63 -7.47 21.38 8.74
C ALA A 63 -6.73 20.79 7.53
N PHE A 64 -6.60 21.56 6.45
CA PHE A 64 -5.79 21.18 5.30
C PHE A 64 -4.30 21.11 5.65
N ALA A 65 -3.78 22.06 6.44
CA ALA A 65 -2.38 22.04 6.90
C ALA A 65 -2.10 20.82 7.79
N VAL A 66 -3.02 20.46 8.70
CA VAL A 66 -2.92 19.24 9.53
C VAL A 66 -2.90 17.99 8.66
N TYR A 67 -3.80 17.90 7.67
CA TYR A 67 -3.80 16.81 6.70
C TYR A 67 -2.47 16.72 5.94
N ARG A 68 -1.96 17.84 5.42
CA ARG A 68 -0.69 17.86 4.67
C ARG A 68 0.50 17.45 5.54
N ALA A 69 0.57 17.93 6.78
CA ALA A 69 1.61 17.50 7.71
C ALA A 69 1.54 16.00 8.02
N ALA A 70 0.33 15.44 8.17
CA ALA A 70 0.15 14.01 8.36
C ALA A 70 0.52 13.20 7.09
N ALA A 71 0.18 13.70 5.90
CA ALA A 71 0.56 13.10 4.63
C ALA A 71 2.09 13.11 4.43
N ASP A 72 2.76 14.23 4.72
CA ASP A 72 4.21 14.34 4.60
C ASP A 72 4.94 13.37 5.57
N ARG A 73 4.38 13.13 6.76
CA ARG A 73 4.88 12.08 7.68
C ARG A 73 4.72 10.67 7.10
N ALA A 74 3.60 10.39 6.41
CA ALA A 74 3.38 9.10 5.76
C ALA A 74 4.36 8.88 4.60
N ASP A 75 4.59 9.91 3.78
CA ASP A 75 5.55 9.87 2.67
C ASP A 75 6.99 9.65 3.18
N ALA A 76 7.37 10.32 4.27
CA ALA A 76 8.67 10.10 4.92
C ALA A 76 8.84 8.66 5.45
N ALA A 77 7.78 8.11 6.07
CA ALA A 77 7.78 6.72 6.54
C ALA A 77 7.84 5.72 5.37
N GLU A 78 7.20 6.03 4.24
CA GLU A 78 7.26 5.21 3.02
C GLU A 78 8.68 5.19 2.44
N ALA A 79 9.33 6.36 2.36
CA ALA A 79 10.71 6.46 1.90
C ALA A 79 11.67 5.65 2.80
N ALA A 80 11.49 5.72 4.13
CA ALA A 80 12.28 4.92 5.07
C ALA A 80 12.05 3.41 4.91
N LEU A 81 10.79 3.00 4.72
CA LEU A 81 10.43 1.60 4.47
C LEU A 81 11.01 1.10 3.14
N ALA A 82 10.93 1.90 2.08
CA ALA A 82 11.49 1.56 0.76
C ALA A 82 13.01 1.44 0.81
N ALA A 83 13.70 2.35 1.52
CA ALA A 83 15.14 2.28 1.72
C ALA A 83 15.54 1.02 2.49
N ALA A 84 14.81 0.67 3.56
CA ALA A 84 15.06 -0.54 4.33
C ALA A 84 14.77 -1.82 3.54
N ALA A 85 13.71 -1.84 2.73
CA ALA A 85 13.39 -2.98 1.86
C ALA A 85 14.43 -3.15 0.75
N GLY A 86 14.92 -2.05 0.15
CA GLY A 86 15.99 -2.08 -0.84
C GLY A 86 17.33 -2.56 -0.26
N ALA A 87 17.65 -2.18 0.97
CA ALA A 87 18.86 -2.62 1.68
C ALA A 87 18.84 -4.11 2.06
N VAL A 88 17.68 -4.76 2.12
CA VAL A 88 17.56 -6.21 2.40
C VAL A 88 17.75 -7.06 1.13
N VAL A 89 17.63 -6.46 -0.06
CA VAL A 89 17.72 -7.16 -1.36
C VAL A 89 19.09 -6.99 -2.03
N ALA A 90 19.90 -6.02 -1.59
CA ALA A 90 21.26 -5.77 -2.06
C ALA A 90 22.31 -6.57 -1.28
#